data_AF-K1TPQ8-F1
#
_entry.id   AF-K1TPQ8-F1
#
_cell.length_a   1.000
_cell.length_b   1.000
_cell.length_c   1.000
_cell.angle_alpha   90.00
_cell.angle_beta   90.00
_cell.angle_gamma   90.00
#
_symmetry.space_group_name_H-M   'P 1'
#
loop_
_entity.id
_entity.type
_entity.pdbx_description
1 polymer ?
#
loop_
_entity_poly.entity_id
_entity_poly.type
_entity_poly.pdbx_seq_one_letter_code
_entity_poly.pdbx_strand_id
1 'polypeptide(L)'
;METAGADEMPDEVERKGLGTPATRAGIIEKLVRIGFLERKGDKKTKHLIPTHKGTALVTVMPEQIQSPSMTADWEEKLLLIEKGEYASEDFMDEIKDVIAGLIQNYEVIRDSEVMMSKEANSIGKCPLCGSAVEDKAKAFFVPTELANLPSGKTSLLCEHRQAPASSPASER
;
A
#
# COMPACT_ATOMS: atom_id res chain seq x y z
N MET A 1 -10.33 -15.65 2.44
CA MET A 1 -9.55 -16.04 1.24
C MET A 1 -10.03 -17.37 0.67
N GLU A 2 -10.27 -18.38 1.50
CA GLU A 2 -10.65 -19.73 1.03
C GLU A 2 -12.05 -19.81 0.40
N THR A 3 -12.94 -18.90 0.78
CA THR A 3 -14.33 -18.82 0.29
C THR A 3 -14.61 -17.52 -0.46
N ALA A 4 -13.56 -16.80 -0.87
CA ALA A 4 -13.74 -15.55 -1.60
C ALA A 4 -14.46 -15.82 -2.93
N GLY A 5 -15.53 -15.07 -3.21
CA GLY A 5 -16.37 -15.25 -4.40
C GLY A 5 -17.31 -16.47 -4.35
N ALA A 6 -17.37 -17.20 -3.23
CA ALA A 6 -18.17 -18.43 -3.15
C ALA A 6 -19.68 -18.21 -3.37
N ASP A 7 -20.19 -17.02 -3.07
CA ASP A 7 -21.60 -16.65 -3.27
C ASP A 7 -21.92 -16.30 -4.73
N GLU A 8 -20.90 -16.00 -5.53
CA GLU A 8 -21.00 -15.61 -6.95
C GLU A 8 -20.69 -16.77 -7.90
N MET A 9 -20.27 -17.92 -7.36
CA MET A 9 -19.80 -19.07 -8.13
C MET A 9 -20.71 -20.29 -7.96
N PRO A 10 -20.94 -21.08 -9.03
CA PRO A 10 -21.70 -22.32 -8.91
C PRO A 10 -21.00 -23.32 -7.97
N ASP A 11 -21.76 -24.20 -7.34
CA ASP A 11 -21.21 -25.15 -6.36
C ASP A 11 -20.26 -26.19 -6.95
N GLU A 12 -20.27 -26.36 -8.27
CA GLU A 12 -19.49 -27.35 -9.02
C GLU A 12 -18.04 -26.93 -9.27
N VAL A 13 -17.64 -25.70 -8.95
CA VAL A 13 -16.26 -25.22 -9.16
C VAL A 13 -15.30 -25.96 -8.21
N GLU A 14 -14.34 -26.69 -8.80
CA GLU A 14 -13.40 -27.57 -8.09
C GLU A 14 -12.51 -26.81 -7.08
N ARG A 15 -12.23 -25.53 -7.35
CA ARG A 15 -11.42 -24.66 -6.49
C ARG A 15 -12.12 -23.35 -6.20
N LYS A 16 -12.59 -23.18 -4.95
CA LYS A 16 -13.09 -21.91 -4.45
C LYS A 16 -11.97 -21.11 -3.76
N GLY A 17 -12.04 -19.78 -3.87
CA GLY A 17 -11.18 -18.85 -3.16
C GLY A 17 -9.89 -18.47 -3.87
N LEU A 18 -9.18 -17.50 -3.28
CA LEU A 18 -8.02 -16.85 -3.88
C LEU A 18 -6.71 -17.51 -3.46
N GLY A 19 -5.87 -17.83 -4.46
CA GLY A 19 -4.54 -18.37 -4.26
C GLY A 19 -4.52 -19.79 -3.69
N THR A 20 -3.32 -20.37 -3.67
CA THR A 20 -3.05 -21.67 -3.05
C THR A 20 -2.93 -21.54 -1.53
N PRO A 21 -3.25 -22.58 -0.74
CA PRO A 21 -3.07 -22.56 0.72
C PRO A 21 -1.65 -22.13 1.15
N ALA A 22 -0.62 -22.52 0.38
CA ALA A 22 0.78 -22.17 0.64
C ALA A 22 1.09 -20.67 0.49
N THR A 23 0.31 -19.91 -0.28
CA THR A 23 0.60 -18.50 -0.61
C THR A 23 -0.23 -17.51 0.18
N ARG A 24 -1.39 -17.92 0.73
CA ARG A 24 -2.34 -17.05 1.45
C ARG A 24 -1.71 -16.29 2.62
N ALA A 25 -1.02 -16.99 3.51
CA ALA A 25 -0.37 -16.35 4.65
C ALA A 25 0.70 -15.35 4.20
N GLY A 26 1.48 -15.69 3.17
CA GLY A 26 2.51 -14.81 2.61
C GLY A 26 1.94 -13.53 1.99
N ILE A 27 0.78 -13.60 1.34
CA ILE A 27 0.08 -12.42 0.81
C ILE A 27 -0.35 -11.48 1.93
N ILE A 28 -0.94 -12.02 3.01
CA ILE A 28 -1.36 -11.22 4.17
C ILE A 28 -0.16 -10.51 4.81
N GLU A 29 0.95 -11.23 5.02
CA GLU A 29 2.18 -10.62 5.57
C GLU A 29 2.73 -9.54 4.65
N LYS A 30 2.67 -9.73 3.32
CA LYS A 30 3.09 -8.72 2.35
C LYS A 30 2.24 -7.46 2.46
N LEU A 31 0.91 -7.59 2.55
CA LEU A 31 -0.03 -6.46 2.67
C LEU A 31 0.20 -5.66 3.97
N VAL A 32 0.50 -6.33 5.08
CA VAL A 32 0.87 -5.67 6.34
C VAL A 32 2.22 -4.96 6.18
N ARG A 33 3.23 -5.63 5.62
CA ARG A 33 4.59 -5.08 5.46
C ARG A 33 4.64 -3.83 4.58
N ILE A 34 3.84 -3.78 3.50
CA ILE A 34 3.79 -2.61 2.59
C ILE A 34 2.84 -1.50 3.06
N GLY A 35 2.17 -1.71 4.20
CA GLY A 35 1.37 -0.71 4.90
C GLY A 35 -0.06 -0.53 4.38
N PHE A 36 -0.64 -1.53 3.71
CA PHE A 36 -2.06 -1.51 3.33
C PHE A 36 -2.98 -2.05 4.42
N LEU A 37 -2.45 -2.95 5.27
CA LEU A 37 -3.15 -3.51 6.42
C LEU A 37 -2.34 -3.26 7.70
N GLU A 38 -3.04 -3.17 8.83
CA GLU A 38 -2.46 -3.13 10.16
C GLU A 38 -3.11 -4.16 11.09
N ARG A 39 -2.34 -4.64 12.07
CA ARG A 39 -2.83 -5.57 13.10
C ARG A 39 -3.19 -4.80 14.35
N LYS A 40 -4.48 -4.67 14.63
CA LYS A 40 -5.02 -4.03 15.84
C LYS A 40 -5.66 -5.06 16.77
N GLY A 41 -5.77 -4.72 18.06
CA GLY A 41 -6.32 -5.59 19.09
C GLY A 41 -5.31 -6.04 20.15
N ASP A 42 -5.79 -6.77 21.14
CA ASP A 42 -5.05 -7.16 22.33
C ASP A 42 -4.18 -8.41 22.08
N LYS A 43 -3.66 -9.04 23.15
CA LYS A 43 -2.81 -10.24 23.02
C LYS A 43 -3.59 -11.49 22.63
N LYS A 44 -4.92 -11.50 22.81
CA LYS A 44 -5.77 -12.67 22.54
C LYS A 44 -6.43 -12.59 21.17
N THR A 45 -6.76 -11.38 20.73
CA THR A 45 -7.49 -11.15 19.49
C THR A 45 -6.76 -10.12 18.64
N LYS A 46 -6.42 -10.51 17.41
CA LYS A 46 -5.85 -9.63 16.39
C LYS A 46 -6.82 -9.48 15.24
N HIS A 47 -7.11 -8.24 14.88
CA HIS A 47 -7.90 -7.86 13.72
C HIS A 47 -6.99 -7.24 12.67
N LEU A 48 -7.23 -7.59 11.41
CA LEU A 48 -6.64 -6.90 10.26
C LEU A 48 -7.54 -5.73 9.89
N ILE A 49 -7.01 -4.52 9.95
CA ILE A 49 -7.74 -3.29 9.63
C ILE A 49 -7.05 -2.65 8.41
N PRO A 50 -7.79 -2.18 7.40
CA PRO A 50 -7.20 -1.42 6.30
C PRO A 50 -6.66 -0.07 6.81
N THR A 51 -5.48 0.30 6.33
CA THR A 51 -4.94 1.65 6.56
C THR A 51 -5.59 2.65 5.60
N HIS A 52 -5.43 3.95 5.84
CA HIS A 52 -5.86 4.98 4.88
C HIS A 52 -5.31 4.71 3.47
N LYS A 53 -4.04 4.33 3.38
CA LYS A 53 -3.38 3.94 2.13
C LYS A 53 -4.04 2.73 1.46
N GLY A 54 -4.44 1.73 2.26
CA GLY A 54 -5.16 0.55 1.76
C GLY A 54 -6.53 0.91 1.20
N THR A 55 -7.30 1.71 1.96
CA THR A 55 -8.64 2.17 1.54
C THR A 55 -8.55 3.02 0.27
N ALA A 56 -7.63 4.00 0.24
CA ALA A 56 -7.42 4.85 -0.93
C ALA A 56 -7.11 4.02 -2.19
N LEU A 57 -6.35 2.92 -2.06
CA LEU A 57 -5.99 2.07 -3.21
C LEU A 57 -7.23 1.40 -3.78
N VAL A 58 -8.03 0.80 -2.90
CA VAL A 58 -9.28 0.14 -3.27
C VAL A 58 -10.23 1.13 -3.94
N THR A 59 -10.29 2.38 -3.46
CA THR A 59 -11.16 3.42 -4.04
C THR A 59 -10.78 3.82 -5.47
N VAL A 60 -9.50 3.82 -5.82
CA VAL A 60 -9.06 4.26 -7.15
C VAL A 60 -8.98 3.12 -8.16
N MET A 61 -8.95 1.86 -7.71
CA MET A 61 -8.81 0.72 -8.62
C MET A 61 -10.10 0.46 -9.39
N PRO A 62 -10.05 0.03 -10.67
CA PRO A 62 -11.22 -0.45 -11.40
C PRO A 62 -11.91 -1.63 -10.68
N GLU A 63 -13.25 -1.63 -10.61
CA GLU A 63 -14.02 -2.69 -9.94
C GLU A 63 -13.71 -4.08 -10.50
N GLN A 64 -13.51 -4.18 -11.81
CA GLN A 64 -13.19 -5.43 -12.51
C GLN A 64 -12.02 -6.18 -11.85
N ILE A 65 -10.90 -5.49 -11.56
CA ILE A 65 -9.71 -6.12 -10.99
C ILE A 65 -9.72 -6.21 -9.46
N GLN A 66 -10.77 -5.71 -8.82
CA GLN A 66 -11.05 -5.96 -7.41
C GLN A 66 -11.91 -7.21 -7.21
N SER A 67 -12.51 -7.71 -8.29
CA SER A 67 -13.47 -8.81 -8.22
C SER A 67 -12.83 -10.13 -7.78
N PRO A 68 -13.35 -10.77 -6.72
CA PRO A 68 -12.92 -12.11 -6.36
C PRO A 68 -13.34 -13.15 -7.39
N SER A 69 -14.48 -12.95 -8.09
CA SER A 69 -14.93 -13.87 -9.13
C SER A 69 -13.96 -13.91 -10.32
N MET A 70 -13.53 -12.75 -10.82
CA MET A 70 -12.53 -12.67 -11.90
C MET A 70 -11.23 -13.40 -11.54
N THR A 71 -10.77 -13.30 -10.30
CA THR A 71 -9.53 -13.98 -9.89
C THR A 71 -9.72 -15.49 -9.80
N ALA A 72 -10.90 -15.97 -9.39
CA ALA A 72 -11.17 -17.39 -9.31
C ALA A 72 -11.40 -18.01 -10.70
N ASP A 73 -11.96 -17.28 -11.67
CA ASP A 73 -11.98 -17.69 -13.09
C ASP A 73 -10.56 -17.91 -13.63
N TRP A 74 -9.61 -17.03 -13.26
CA TRP A 74 -8.20 -17.19 -13.65
C TRP A 74 -7.56 -18.40 -12.98
N GLU A 75 -7.84 -18.65 -11.70
CA GLU A 75 -7.35 -19.85 -11.00
C GLU A 75 -7.88 -21.15 -11.63
N GLU A 76 -9.14 -21.17 -12.09
CA GLU A 76 -9.69 -22.30 -12.84
C GLU A 76 -8.96 -22.51 -14.17
N LYS A 77 -8.74 -21.45 -14.96
CA LYS A 77 -7.96 -21.54 -16.20
C LYS A 77 -6.53 -22.04 -15.96
N LEU A 78 -5.90 -21.60 -14.88
CA LEU A 78 -4.57 -22.10 -14.49
C LEU A 78 -4.59 -23.61 -14.17
N LEU A 79 -5.66 -24.13 -13.56
CA LEU A 79 -5.84 -25.58 -13.36
C LEU A 79 -6.03 -26.33 -14.68
N LEU A 80 -6.81 -25.78 -15.61
CA LEU A 80 -7.00 -26.38 -16.94
C LEU A 80 -5.67 -26.43 -17.71
N ILE A 81 -4.84 -25.39 -17.60
CA ILE A 81 -3.48 -25.39 -18.18
C ILE A 81 -2.60 -26.47 -17.53
N GLU A 82 -2.65 -26.61 -16.20
CA GLU A 82 -1.92 -27.67 -15.48
C GLU A 82 -2.34 -29.08 -15.96
N LYS A 83 -3.63 -29.27 -16.25
CA LYS A 83 -4.19 -30.52 -16.81
C LYS A 83 -3.95 -30.70 -18.31
N GLY A 84 -3.47 -29.67 -19.02
CA GLY A 84 -3.30 -29.66 -20.47
C GLY A 84 -4.60 -29.53 -21.26
N GLU A 85 -5.67 -29.07 -20.61
CA GLU A 85 -7.02 -28.88 -21.16
C GLU A 85 -7.26 -27.46 -21.71
N TYR A 86 -6.33 -26.54 -21.45
CA TYR A 86 -6.36 -25.17 -21.94
C TYR A 86 -4.96 -24.69 -22.35
N ALA A 87 -4.85 -23.97 -23.47
CA ALA A 87 -3.56 -23.51 -23.97
C ALA A 87 -3.07 -22.31 -23.16
N SER A 88 -1.77 -22.31 -22.84
CA SER A 88 -1.15 -21.23 -22.07
C SER A 88 -1.12 -19.92 -22.87
N GLU A 89 -1.01 -20.03 -24.19
CA GLU A 89 -0.97 -18.93 -25.13
C GLU A 89 -2.31 -18.18 -25.16
N ASP A 90 -3.42 -18.92 -25.21
CA ASP A 90 -4.77 -18.36 -25.21
C ASP A 90 -5.03 -17.59 -23.90
N PHE A 91 -4.64 -18.16 -22.75
CA PHE A 91 -4.75 -17.47 -21.46
C PHE A 91 -3.94 -16.17 -21.43
N MET A 92 -2.73 -16.18 -21.99
CA MET A 92 -1.88 -14.99 -22.03
C MET A 92 -2.45 -13.90 -22.95
N ASP A 93 -3.12 -14.27 -24.04
CA ASP A 93 -3.78 -13.32 -24.93
C ASP A 93 -5.00 -12.69 -24.26
N GLU A 94 -5.80 -13.46 -23.52
CA GLU A 94 -6.89 -12.90 -22.70
C GLU A 94 -6.38 -11.89 -21.65
N ILE A 95 -5.26 -12.19 -20.96
CA ILE A 95 -4.66 -11.25 -20.01
C ILE A 95 -4.26 -9.95 -20.71
N LYS A 96 -3.67 -10.02 -21.91
CA LYS A 96 -3.28 -8.83 -22.69
C LYS A 96 -4.51 -7.99 -23.05
N ASP A 97 -5.60 -8.63 -23.46
CA ASP A 97 -6.84 -7.95 -23.83
C ASP A 97 -7.46 -7.24 -22.61
N VAL A 98 -7.47 -7.89 -21.45
CA VAL A 98 -7.90 -7.28 -20.19
C VAL A 98 -7.03 -6.06 -19.87
N ILE A 99 -5.70 -6.18 -19.93
CA ILE A 99 -4.78 -5.06 -19.65
C ILE A 99 -4.98 -3.92 -20.65
N ALA A 100 -5.11 -4.23 -21.94
CA ALA A 100 -5.36 -3.23 -22.97
C ALA A 100 -6.67 -2.48 -22.73
N GLY A 101 -7.73 -3.20 -22.37
CA GLY A 101 -9.02 -2.62 -21.99
C GLY A 101 -8.91 -1.72 -20.75
N LEU A 102 -8.17 -2.15 -19.73
CA LEU A 102 -7.94 -1.33 -18.53
C LEU A 102 -7.19 -0.04 -18.88
N ILE A 103 -6.15 -0.10 -19.71
CA ILE A 103 -5.38 1.10 -20.11
C ILE A 103 -6.24 2.06 -20.93
N GLN A 104 -7.11 1.55 -21.80
CA GLN A 104 -7.97 2.39 -22.65
C GLN A 104 -9.11 3.04 -21.87
N ASN A 105 -9.70 2.31 -20.91
CA ASN A 105 -10.93 2.72 -20.23
C ASN A 105 -10.66 3.43 -18.89
N TYR A 106 -9.47 3.28 -18.32
CA TYR A 106 -9.12 3.91 -17.06
C TYR A 106 -8.58 5.32 -17.28
N GLU A 107 -9.45 6.31 -17.09
CA GLU A 107 -9.01 7.71 -16.99
C GLU A 107 -8.36 7.95 -15.62
N VAL A 108 -7.20 8.60 -15.63
CA VAL A 108 -6.50 8.96 -14.40
C VAL A 108 -7.41 9.86 -13.56
N ILE A 109 -7.86 9.34 -12.42
CA ILE A 109 -8.59 10.13 -11.42
C ILE A 109 -7.64 11.25 -10.96
N ARG A 110 -7.90 12.48 -11.39
CA ARG A 110 -7.07 13.67 -11.11
C ARG A 110 -6.83 13.92 -9.62
N ASP A 111 -7.72 13.41 -8.77
CA ASP A 111 -7.64 13.56 -7.30
C ASP A 111 -6.98 12.36 -6.59
N SER A 112 -6.54 11.33 -7.32
CA SER A 112 -5.90 10.14 -6.72
C SER A 112 -4.57 10.46 -6.03
N GLU A 113 -3.87 11.48 -6.51
CA GLU A 113 -2.62 11.98 -5.93
C GLU A 113 -2.83 12.58 -4.52
N VAL A 114 -4.02 13.11 -4.23
CA VAL A 114 -4.39 13.71 -2.93
C VAL A 114 -4.78 12.65 -1.89
N MET A 115 -5.31 11.50 -2.31
CA MET A 115 -5.66 10.40 -1.39
C MET A 115 -4.44 9.52 -1.03
N MET A 116 -3.42 9.51 -1.88
CA MET A 116 -2.19 8.74 -1.68
C MET A 116 -1.00 9.56 -1.20
N SER A 117 -1.10 10.89 -1.26
CA SER A 117 -0.13 11.77 -0.62
C SER A 117 -0.08 11.42 0.86
N LYS A 118 1.11 11.05 1.34
CA LYS A 118 1.41 11.02 2.76
C LYS A 118 0.81 12.29 3.36
N GLU A 119 -0.02 12.17 4.38
CA GLU A 119 -0.30 13.30 5.27
C GLU A 119 1.06 13.86 5.68
N ALA A 120 1.50 14.89 4.98
CA ALA A 120 2.63 15.68 5.38
C ALA A 120 2.10 16.41 6.61
N ASN A 121 2.27 15.78 7.79
CA ASN A 121 2.06 16.41 9.07
C ASN A 121 3.08 17.54 9.17
N SER A 122 2.80 18.64 8.47
CA SER A 122 3.62 19.83 8.45
C SER A 122 3.37 20.55 9.76
N ILE A 123 4.27 20.39 10.72
CA ILE A 123 4.14 20.97 12.06
C ILE A 123 4.35 22.49 12.01
N GLY A 124 4.99 22.98 10.95
CA GLY A 124 5.23 24.39 10.70
C GLY A 124 6.38 24.62 9.73
N LYS A 125 6.78 25.89 9.59
CA LYS A 125 7.95 26.29 8.82
C LYS A 125 9.20 26.20 9.70
N CYS A 126 10.29 25.66 9.16
CA CYS A 126 11.58 25.64 9.82
C CYS A 126 12.07 27.08 10.03
N PRO A 127 12.42 27.50 11.25
CA PRO A 127 12.90 28.87 11.49
C PRO A 127 14.27 29.16 10.88
N LEU A 128 15.00 28.15 10.39
CA LEU A 128 16.33 28.30 9.80
C LEU A 128 16.32 28.41 8.27
N CYS A 129 15.41 27.70 7.59
CA CYS A 129 15.36 27.68 6.12
C CYS A 129 13.96 27.99 5.53
N GLY A 130 12.94 28.12 6.36
CA GLY A 130 11.57 28.44 5.94
C GLY A 130 10.78 27.26 5.34
N SER A 131 11.42 26.13 5.04
CA SER A 131 10.79 24.92 4.48
C SER A 131 9.85 24.24 5.47
N ALA A 132 8.85 23.52 4.96
CA ALA A 132 7.89 22.76 5.78
C ALA A 132 8.58 21.61 6.53
N VAL A 133 8.34 21.50 7.84
CA VAL A 133 8.89 20.44 8.69
C VAL A 133 7.88 19.30 8.81
N GLU A 134 8.27 18.10 8.39
CA GLU A 134 7.44 16.90 8.50
C GLU A 134 7.69 16.15 9.82
N ASP A 135 6.62 15.76 10.51
CA ASP A 135 6.68 14.80 11.62
C ASP A 135 6.83 13.36 11.10
N LYS A 136 7.95 12.72 11.39
CA LYS A 136 8.08 11.26 11.34
C LYS A 136 8.36 10.84 12.76
N ALA A 137 7.64 9.83 13.27
CA ALA A 137 7.52 9.41 14.68
C ALA A 137 8.81 9.29 15.56
N LYS A 138 10.02 9.52 15.02
CA LYS A 138 11.30 9.57 15.74
C LYS A 138 12.24 10.72 15.34
N ALA A 139 11.90 11.55 14.34
CA ALA A 139 12.70 12.69 13.90
C ALA A 139 11.89 13.66 13.03
N PHE A 140 12.16 14.97 13.19
CA PHE A 140 11.64 15.99 12.29
C PHE A 140 12.51 16.09 11.04
N PHE A 141 11.89 16.07 9.87
CA PHE A 141 12.60 16.11 8.59
C PHE A 141 12.19 17.33 7.77
N VAL A 142 13.18 17.98 7.16
CA VAL A 142 12.94 19.03 6.17
C VAL A 142 13.22 18.43 4.79
N PRO A 143 12.22 18.29 3.90
CA PRO A 143 12.46 17.85 2.53
C PRO A 143 13.35 18.89 1.85
N THR A 144 14.57 18.47 1.53
CA THR A 144 15.59 19.35 0.96
C THR A 144 15.32 19.48 -0.54
N GLU A 145 14.80 20.61 -1.00
CA GLU A 145 15.06 21.01 -2.38
C GLU A 145 16.55 21.37 -2.48
N LEU A 146 17.24 20.70 -3.41
CA LEU A 146 18.66 20.86 -3.67
C LEU A 146 18.94 22.26 -4.25
N ALA A 147 18.95 23.28 -3.40
CA ALA A 147 19.50 24.58 -3.73
C ALA A 147 20.51 24.94 -2.64
N ASN A 148 21.78 24.60 -2.91
CA ASN A 148 23.00 24.96 -2.18
C ASN A 148 23.31 24.20 -0.88
N LEU A 149 23.69 22.92 -0.98
CA LEU A 149 24.60 22.31 0.00
C LEU A 149 26.03 22.21 -0.55
N PRO A 150 27.05 22.58 0.23
CA PRO A 150 28.44 22.23 -0.09
C PRO A 150 28.62 20.72 -0.09
N SER A 151 29.39 20.23 -1.06
CA SER A 151 29.61 18.83 -1.39
C SER A 151 29.97 17.98 -0.16
N GLY A 152 29.12 17.01 0.21
CA GLY A 152 29.54 15.90 1.09
C GLY A 152 28.63 15.48 2.26
N LYS A 153 27.39 15.98 2.40
CA LYS A 153 26.48 15.53 3.48
C LYS A 153 25.09 15.16 2.96
N THR A 154 24.91 13.89 2.59
CA THR A 154 23.59 13.28 2.38
C THR A 154 23.03 12.83 3.73
N SER A 155 21.92 13.44 4.14
CA SER A 155 21.24 13.31 5.45
C SER A 155 21.82 14.17 6.58
N LEU A 156 21.60 15.48 6.50
CA LEU A 156 21.55 16.30 7.71
C LEU A 156 20.20 16.08 8.38
N LEU A 157 20.16 15.12 9.31
CA LEU A 157 19.45 15.37 10.56
C LEU A 157 19.94 16.74 11.06
N CYS A 158 19.04 17.65 11.40
CA CYS A 158 19.40 18.87 12.09
C CYS A 158 19.90 18.48 13.49
N GLU A 159 21.15 18.02 13.59
CA GLU A 159 21.79 17.60 14.83
C GLU A 159 22.11 18.82 15.70
N HIS A 160 21.11 19.35 16.38
CA HIS A 160 21.33 20.09 17.62
C HIS A 160 20.59 19.37 18.74
N ARG A 161 21.29 18.35 19.23
CA ARG A 161 21.15 17.77 20.57
C ARG A 161 20.93 18.91 21.56
N GLN A 162 19.80 18.90 22.26
CA GLN A 162 19.50 19.83 23.36
C GLN A 162 20.71 19.87 24.31
N ALA A 163 21.32 21.04 24.49
CA ALA A 163 22.14 21.29 25.67
C ALA A 163 21.23 21.22 26.91
N PRO A 164 21.70 20.66 28.05
CA PRO A 164 20.87 20.44 29.21
C PRO A 164 20.38 21.76 29.80
N ALA A 165 19.13 21.75 30.28
CA ALA A 165 18.45 22.86 30.92
C ALA A 165 19.30 23.52 32.02
N SER A 166 19.62 24.80 31.86
CA SER A 166 20.02 25.66 32.97
C SER A 166 18.76 26.10 33.71
N SER A 167 18.63 25.67 34.97
CA SER A 167 17.64 26.14 35.94
C SER A 167 17.63 27.67 36.03
N PRO A 168 16.47 28.32 36.24
CA PRO A 168 16.45 29.75 36.51
C PRO A 168 16.96 29.98 37.95
N ALA A 169 18.01 30.79 38.08
CA ALA A 169 18.36 31.39 39.36
C ALA A 169 17.30 32.45 39.69
N SER A 170 16.60 32.24 40.79
CA SER A 170 15.66 33.18 41.41
C SER A 170 16.43 34.39 41.94
N GLU A 171 16.05 35.60 41.51
CA GLU A 171 16.34 36.85 42.23
C GLU A 171 15.57 36.87 43.55
N ARG A 172 16.29 36.73 44.67
CA ARG A 172 16.26 37.59 45.87
C ARG A 172 17.15 37.03 46.97
#